data_AF-A0A6U9QL97-F1
#
_entry.id   AF-A0A6U9QL97-F1
#
_cell.length_a   1.000
_cell.length_b   1.000
_cell.length_c   1.000
_cell.angle_alpha   90.00
_cell.angle_beta   90.00
_cell.angle_gamma   90.00
#
_symmetry.space_group_name_H-M   'P 1'
#
loop_
_entity.id
_entity.type
_entity.pdbx_description
1 polymer ?
#
loop_
_entity_poly.entity_id
_entity_poly.type
_entity_poly.pdbx_seq_one_letter_code
_entity_poly.pdbx_strand_id
1 'polypeptide(L)'
;GSPRPFLLPWRGQPRSWTRDHGWEQRGEPNWTYEPIACGDCQRTEEQVWHGMELYDAHCHLQDARLGNETRRMLEEARQAGVRGWVCNGTQPKDWEQVHQLAVRHEGVVASYGLHPWHVERVGSKHEDERGTRHESMRNPEKHTDAPDAEPEWLMLLSRWLSHDTNACVGEAGLDFAKKHAITQEGRENQREALRQQLRLARAFSRPISLHCVKAHVPILELLKEEGPFPMGVLIHGYLGPPECIRALVQAGSSFSLGGHLTKIPEGKAQAIVKSVPVERLMLETDCPDGLLKNKAEGSPTESASAFNHPENLQEVLVMVARMRGVEAAELAEISSKNARAMFVLPS
;
A
#
# COMPACT_ATOMS: atom_id res chain seq x y z
N GLY A 1 -14.63 0.35 48.67
CA GLY A 1 -15.73 0.77 47.78
C GLY A 1 -15.15 1.04 46.42
N SER A 2 -15.49 0.21 45.44
CA SER A 2 -14.99 0.25 44.05
C SER A 2 -15.66 1.39 43.26
N PRO A 3 -14.96 2.09 42.36
CA PRO A 3 -15.61 2.94 41.36
C PRO A 3 -15.92 2.15 40.10
N ARG A 4 -17.19 2.18 39.69
CA ARG A 4 -17.70 1.67 38.41
C ARG A 4 -17.37 2.66 37.28
N PRO A 5 -17.02 2.22 36.07
CA PRO A 5 -16.98 3.12 34.92
C PRO A 5 -18.39 3.34 34.35
N PHE A 6 -18.67 4.60 34.00
CA PHE A 6 -19.87 5.05 33.31
C PHE A 6 -19.94 4.46 31.90
N LEU A 7 -20.95 3.64 31.64
CA LEU A 7 -21.40 3.25 30.30
C LEU A 7 -22.51 4.22 29.88
N LEU A 8 -22.30 4.99 28.81
CA LEU A 8 -23.38 5.68 28.11
C LEU A 8 -24.09 4.69 27.18
N PRO A 9 -25.43 4.67 27.13
CA PRO A 9 -26.18 3.72 26.32
C PRO A 9 -26.18 4.10 24.84
N TRP A 10 -25.66 3.20 24.02
CA TRP A 10 -25.81 3.20 22.57
C TRP A 10 -27.31 3.06 22.22
N ARG A 11 -27.93 4.12 21.70
CA ARG A 11 -29.28 4.09 21.12
C ARG A 11 -29.16 4.10 19.59
N GLY A 12 -29.24 2.93 19.00
CA GLY A 12 -29.45 2.73 17.57
C GLY A 12 -30.02 1.34 17.35
N GLN A 13 -31.34 1.22 17.28
CA GLN A 13 -31.99 -0.07 17.04
C GLN A 13 -31.63 -0.66 15.66
N PRO A 14 -31.58 -2.00 15.54
CA PRO A 14 -31.36 -2.68 14.27
C PRO A 14 -32.60 -2.51 13.39
N ARG A 15 -32.44 -2.02 12.15
CA ARG A 15 -33.52 -2.03 11.16
C ARG A 15 -33.63 -3.42 10.54
N SER A 16 -34.74 -4.07 10.83
CA SER A 16 -35.23 -5.30 10.22
C SER A 16 -35.55 -5.11 8.74
N TRP A 17 -35.25 -6.14 7.96
CA TRP A 17 -35.60 -6.25 6.54
C TRP A 17 -37.10 -6.58 6.40
N THR A 18 -37.85 -5.76 5.66
CA THR A 18 -39.22 -6.07 5.23
C THR A 18 -39.32 -5.93 3.72
N ARG A 19 -39.75 -7.00 3.05
CA ARG A 19 -40.21 -6.99 1.66
C ARG A 19 -41.47 -6.15 1.58
N ASP A 20 -41.42 -5.09 0.78
CA ASP A 20 -42.50 -4.50 -0.02
C ASP A 20 -42.24 -2.99 -0.12
N HIS A 21 -41.81 -2.55 -1.31
CA HIS A 21 -42.28 -1.37 -2.05
C HIS A 21 -41.35 -1.11 -3.24
N GLY A 22 -41.96 -0.93 -4.41
CA GLY A 22 -41.31 -0.91 -5.71
C GLY A 22 -40.41 0.29 -5.96
N TRP A 23 -39.64 0.17 -7.04
CA TRP A 23 -38.65 1.13 -7.49
C TRP A 23 -39.31 2.43 -8.00
N GLU A 24 -39.13 3.54 -7.26
CA GLU A 24 -39.28 4.87 -7.83
C GLU A 24 -38.01 5.22 -8.61
N GLN A 25 -38.14 5.31 -9.94
CA GLN A 25 -37.10 5.81 -10.83
C GLN A 25 -36.85 7.29 -10.54
N ARG A 26 -35.67 7.63 -10.01
CA ARG A 26 -35.11 8.97 -10.10
C ARG A 26 -34.25 9.02 -11.36
N GLY A 27 -34.55 9.99 -12.23
CA GLY A 27 -34.04 10.09 -13.60
C GLY A 27 -32.53 10.06 -13.70
N GLU A 28 -32.05 9.32 -14.70
CA GLU A 28 -30.66 9.27 -15.11
C GLU A 28 -30.22 10.63 -15.69
N PRO A 29 -29.00 11.11 -15.40
CA PRO A 29 -28.43 12.22 -16.15
C PRO A 29 -28.22 11.79 -17.61
N ASN A 30 -28.77 12.59 -18.51
CA ASN A 30 -28.80 12.37 -19.95
C ASN A 30 -27.37 12.52 -20.53
N TRP A 31 -26.62 11.43 -20.65
CA TRP A 31 -25.34 11.42 -21.36
C TRP A 31 -25.60 11.25 -22.86
N THR A 32 -25.66 12.35 -23.60
CA THR A 32 -25.72 12.29 -25.06
C THR A 32 -24.32 12.00 -25.62
N TYR A 33 -24.15 10.79 -26.16
CA TYR A 33 -23.01 10.41 -26.99
C TYR A 33 -23.22 10.97 -28.40
N GLU A 34 -22.46 11.99 -28.79
CA GLU A 34 -22.38 12.40 -30.19
C GLU A 34 -21.19 11.71 -30.88
N PRO A 35 -21.43 10.81 -31.85
CA PRO A 35 -20.34 10.24 -32.64
C PRO A 35 -19.83 11.28 -33.63
N ILE A 36 -18.62 11.77 -33.43
CA ILE A 36 -17.92 12.55 -34.45
C ILE A 36 -17.49 11.59 -35.56
N ALA A 37 -18.19 11.64 -36.69
CA ALA A 37 -17.74 11.01 -37.93
C ALA A 37 -16.44 11.71 -38.38
N CYS A 38 -15.32 10.99 -38.31
CA CYS A 38 -14.03 11.48 -38.82
C CYS A 38 -13.88 11.04 -40.28
N GLY A 39 -14.11 11.97 -41.20
CA GLY A 39 -13.42 11.96 -42.48
C GLY A 39 -12.02 12.55 -42.25
N ASP A 40 -10.99 11.75 -42.48
CA ASP A 40 -9.59 12.14 -42.62
C ASP A 40 -9.07 13.20 -41.64
N CYS A 41 -8.73 12.79 -40.41
CA CYS A 41 -7.85 13.58 -39.56
C CYS A 41 -6.95 12.67 -38.70
N GLN A 42 -5.65 12.79 -38.94
CA GLN A 42 -4.57 12.17 -38.17
C GLN A 42 -4.63 12.70 -36.73
N ARG A 43 -5.22 11.94 -35.80
CA ARG A 43 -5.21 12.27 -34.38
C ARG A 43 -3.83 11.98 -33.80
N THR A 44 -3.17 12.99 -33.27
CA THR A 44 -2.17 12.81 -32.21
C THR A 44 -2.92 12.39 -30.94
N GLU A 45 -2.49 11.31 -30.29
CA GLU A 45 -3.04 10.79 -29.03
C GLU A 45 -2.74 11.71 -27.83
N GLU A 46 -3.01 13.00 -27.94
CA GLU A 46 -3.22 13.85 -26.75
C GLU A 46 -4.65 13.61 -26.27
N GLN A 47 -4.89 12.42 -25.70
CA GLN A 47 -6.16 12.07 -25.10
C GLN A 47 -6.38 12.95 -23.87
N VAL A 48 -7.43 13.75 -23.97
CA VAL A 48 -7.95 14.64 -22.95
C VAL A 48 -8.42 13.81 -21.75
N TRP A 49 -7.60 13.66 -20.71
CA TRP A 49 -7.92 12.99 -19.43
C TRP A 49 -8.75 13.86 -18.46
N HIS A 50 -9.44 14.89 -18.98
CA HIS A 50 -10.18 15.83 -18.13
C HIS A 50 -11.39 15.14 -17.47
N GLY A 51 -11.28 14.92 -16.15
CA GLY A 51 -12.40 14.50 -15.30
C GLY A 51 -12.24 13.17 -14.56
N MET A 52 -11.15 12.41 -14.79
CA MET A 52 -10.91 11.15 -14.07
C MET A 52 -9.92 11.35 -12.93
N GLU A 53 -10.30 10.87 -11.75
CA GLU A 53 -9.46 10.90 -10.56
C GLU A 53 -8.74 9.58 -10.35
N LEU A 54 -7.43 9.64 -10.16
CA LEU A 54 -6.58 8.49 -9.85
C LEU A 54 -6.13 8.52 -8.39
N TYR A 55 -5.97 7.33 -7.82
CA TYR A 55 -5.55 7.16 -6.43
C TYR A 55 -4.38 6.20 -6.40
N ASP A 56 -3.25 6.67 -5.89
CA ASP A 56 -2.02 5.91 -5.72
C ASP A 56 -2.12 5.07 -4.43
N ALA A 57 -2.28 3.77 -4.58
CA ALA A 57 -2.46 2.87 -3.45
C ALA A 57 -1.17 2.60 -2.66
N HIS A 58 0.00 2.99 -3.18
CA HIS A 58 1.27 2.77 -2.50
C HIS A 58 2.39 3.71 -2.97
N CYS A 59 2.90 4.54 -2.06
CA CYS A 59 4.07 5.38 -2.29
C CYS A 59 4.85 5.67 -0.98
N HIS A 60 6.04 6.24 -1.13
CA HIS A 60 6.94 6.65 -0.04
C HIS A 60 7.35 8.12 -0.19
N LEU A 61 6.39 9.03 -0.03
CA LEU A 61 6.60 10.47 -0.19
C LEU A 61 7.57 11.09 0.84
N GLN A 62 7.84 10.38 1.94
CA GLN A 62 8.81 10.76 2.97
C GLN A 62 10.25 10.34 2.64
N ASP A 63 10.48 9.59 1.56
CA ASP A 63 11.81 9.10 1.22
C ASP A 63 12.75 10.28 0.93
N ALA A 64 13.91 10.28 1.59
CA ALA A 64 14.89 11.36 1.49
C ALA A 64 15.42 11.58 0.06
N ARG A 65 15.33 10.59 -0.84
CA ARG A 65 15.69 10.71 -2.25
C ARG A 65 14.85 11.75 -2.99
N LEU A 66 13.63 12.01 -2.53
CA LEU A 66 12.72 13.02 -3.09
C LEU A 66 13.04 14.45 -2.60
N GLY A 67 13.89 14.60 -1.59
CA GLY A 67 14.28 15.89 -1.04
C GLY A 67 13.07 16.70 -0.52
N ASN A 68 13.09 18.01 -0.76
CA ASN A 68 12.02 18.92 -0.31
C ASN A 68 10.97 19.18 -1.41
N GLU A 69 10.92 18.35 -2.45
CA GLU A 69 10.10 18.58 -3.65
C GLU A 69 8.69 18.01 -3.53
N THR A 70 8.35 17.29 -2.45
CA THR A 70 7.08 16.57 -2.29
C THR A 70 5.85 17.45 -2.54
N ARG A 71 5.87 18.72 -2.11
CA ARG A 71 4.76 19.65 -2.37
C ARG A 71 4.57 19.90 -3.87
N ARG A 72 5.67 20.12 -4.61
CA ARG A 72 5.63 20.36 -6.05
C ARG A 72 5.18 19.09 -6.78
N MET A 73 5.75 17.95 -6.43
CA MET A 73 5.41 16.65 -7.01
C MET A 73 3.92 16.31 -6.85
N LEU A 74 3.35 16.56 -5.66
CA LEU A 74 1.92 16.34 -5.43
C LEU A 74 1.05 17.30 -6.25
N GLU A 75 1.50 18.53 -6.50
CA GLU A 75 0.79 19.49 -7.37
C GLU A 75 0.85 19.07 -8.84
N GLU A 76 2.02 18.63 -9.32
CA GLU A 76 2.20 18.07 -10.67
C GLU A 76 1.33 16.81 -10.85
N ALA A 77 1.29 15.94 -9.86
CA ALA A 77 0.42 14.76 -9.85
C ALA A 77 -1.07 15.14 -9.84
N ARG A 78 -1.47 16.22 -9.16
CA ARG A 78 -2.85 16.75 -9.26
C ARG A 78 -3.18 17.26 -10.65
N GLN A 79 -2.25 17.93 -11.31
CA GLN A 79 -2.44 18.36 -12.70
C GLN A 79 -2.60 17.13 -13.63
N ALA A 80 -1.93 16.03 -13.30
CA ALA A 80 -2.08 14.72 -13.92
C ALA A 80 -3.30 13.89 -13.40
N GLY A 81 -4.24 14.50 -12.67
CA GLY A 81 -5.47 13.80 -12.24
C GLY A 81 -5.31 12.84 -11.05
N VAL A 82 -4.12 12.72 -10.46
CA VAL A 82 -3.93 11.97 -9.21
C VAL A 82 -4.43 12.80 -8.03
N ARG A 83 -5.29 12.23 -7.18
CA ARG A 83 -6.02 12.96 -6.12
C ARG A 83 -5.76 12.41 -4.73
N GLY A 84 -5.38 11.14 -4.62
CA GLY A 84 -5.09 10.51 -3.34
C GLY A 84 -3.87 9.61 -3.39
N TRP A 85 -3.21 9.49 -2.23
CA TRP A 85 -1.98 8.72 -2.04
C TRP A 85 -2.00 8.02 -0.70
N VAL A 86 -1.65 6.73 -0.67
CA VAL A 86 -1.33 6.04 0.58
C VAL A 86 0.19 6.09 0.76
N CYS A 87 0.63 6.92 1.71
CA CYS A 87 2.04 7.12 2.03
C CYS A 87 2.48 6.15 3.13
N ASN A 88 3.37 5.23 2.79
CA ASN A 88 3.77 4.12 3.67
C ASN A 88 5.10 4.42 4.37
N GLY A 89 5.07 4.44 5.70
CA GLY A 89 6.27 4.39 6.52
C GLY A 89 6.89 2.99 6.51
N THR A 90 8.20 2.93 6.71
CA THR A 90 8.95 1.66 6.73
C THR A 90 9.41 1.25 8.12
N GLN A 91 9.46 2.20 9.07
CA GLN A 91 10.04 1.98 10.40
C GLN A 91 9.75 3.18 11.33
N PRO A 92 9.83 3.01 12.66
CA PRO A 92 9.61 4.06 13.65
C PRO A 92 10.17 5.46 13.33
N LYS A 93 11.38 5.53 12.76
CA LYS A 93 12.07 6.80 12.50
C LYS A 93 11.45 7.64 11.37
N ASP A 94 10.61 7.07 10.52
CA ASP A 94 9.99 7.79 9.39
C ASP A 94 8.49 8.08 9.58
N TRP A 95 7.83 7.48 10.58
CA TRP A 95 6.39 7.64 10.81
C TRP A 95 5.96 9.07 11.11
N GLU A 96 6.76 9.84 11.86
CA GLU A 96 6.48 11.27 12.09
C GLU A 96 6.45 12.06 10.77
N GLN A 97 7.35 11.76 9.83
CA GLN A 97 7.37 12.43 8.52
C GLN A 97 6.16 12.04 7.68
N VAL A 98 5.78 10.76 7.69
CA VAL A 98 4.56 10.26 7.03
C VAL A 98 3.31 10.95 7.60
N HIS A 99 3.22 11.08 8.93
CA HIS A 99 2.13 11.82 9.58
C HIS A 99 2.08 13.28 9.14
N GLN A 100 3.22 13.98 9.16
CA GLN A 100 3.29 15.37 8.74
C GLN A 100 2.87 15.56 7.28
N LEU A 101 3.17 14.60 6.40
CA LEU A 101 2.71 14.62 5.02
C LEU A 101 1.19 14.49 4.92
N ALA A 102 0.59 13.54 5.65
CA ALA A 102 -0.87 13.36 5.71
C ALA A 102 -1.59 14.60 6.26
N VAL A 103 -1.01 15.27 7.26
CA VAL A 103 -1.59 16.50 7.84
C VAL A 103 -1.47 17.69 6.87
N ARG A 104 -0.34 17.82 6.15
CA ARG A 104 -0.06 19.01 5.31
C ARG A 104 -0.67 18.92 3.92
N HIS A 105 -0.94 17.72 3.41
CA HIS A 105 -1.33 17.50 2.03
C HIS A 105 -2.64 16.74 1.95
N GLU A 106 -3.68 17.44 1.48
CA GLU A 106 -4.97 16.83 1.20
C GLU A 106 -4.83 15.66 0.21
N GLY A 107 -5.53 14.57 0.49
CA GLY A 107 -5.46 13.32 -0.30
C GLY A 107 -4.37 12.35 0.16
N VAL A 108 -3.45 12.74 1.04
CA VAL A 108 -2.43 11.82 1.58
C VAL A 108 -2.98 11.12 2.83
N VAL A 109 -3.02 9.79 2.78
CA VAL A 109 -3.35 8.92 3.93
C VAL A 109 -2.06 8.29 4.44
N ALA A 110 -1.83 8.41 5.74
CA ALA A 110 -0.68 7.79 6.39
C ALA A 110 -0.87 6.27 6.55
N SER A 111 0.22 5.52 6.42
CA SER A 111 0.30 4.11 6.73
C SER A 111 1.57 3.89 7.56
N TYR A 112 1.44 3.27 8.73
CA TYR A 112 2.57 3.01 9.63
C TYR A 112 2.82 1.52 9.81
N GLY A 113 4.07 1.10 9.63
CA GLY A 113 4.45 -0.30 9.74
C GLY A 113 5.95 -0.46 9.87
N LEU A 114 6.35 -1.63 10.36
CA LEU A 114 7.73 -2.09 10.36
C LEU A 114 7.92 -3.00 9.15
N HIS A 115 8.67 -2.50 8.18
CA HIS A 115 9.05 -3.21 6.97
C HIS A 115 9.93 -4.42 7.28
N PRO A 116 9.82 -5.56 6.56
CA PRO A 116 10.65 -6.75 6.79
C PRO A 116 12.16 -6.49 6.80
N TRP A 117 12.63 -5.46 6.10
CA TRP A 117 14.05 -5.07 6.09
C TRP A 117 14.57 -4.53 7.42
N HIS A 118 13.69 -4.09 8.31
CA HIS A 118 14.03 -3.45 9.57
C HIS A 118 13.84 -4.37 10.79
N VAL A 119 13.26 -5.55 10.60
CA VAL A 119 12.95 -6.49 11.68
C VAL A 119 14.19 -6.92 12.47
N GLU A 120 15.28 -7.31 11.81
CA GLU A 120 16.50 -7.75 12.51
C GLU A 120 17.24 -6.58 13.20
N ARG A 121 17.20 -5.38 12.61
CA ARG A 121 17.91 -4.20 13.11
C ARG A 121 17.31 -3.66 14.41
N VAL A 122 16.00 -3.85 14.60
CA VAL A 122 15.29 -3.39 15.79
C VAL A 122 15.45 -4.38 16.96
N GLY A 123 15.83 -5.64 16.68
CA GLY A 123 16.12 -6.66 17.70
C GLY A 123 17.60 -6.76 18.11
N SER A 124 18.54 -6.37 17.24
CA SER A 124 19.95 -6.32 17.59
C SER A 124 20.24 -5.10 18.47
N LYS A 125 20.56 -5.31 19.75
CA LYS A 125 21.14 -4.25 20.61
C LYS A 125 22.29 -3.59 19.84
N HIS A 126 22.20 -2.27 19.65
CA HIS A 126 23.18 -1.45 18.94
C HIS A 126 24.63 -1.89 19.20
N GLU A 127 25.33 -2.34 18.16
CA GLU A 127 26.79 -2.20 18.12
C GLU A 127 27.06 -0.75 17.72
N ASP A 128 27.44 0.07 18.70
CA ASP A 128 27.86 1.45 18.46
C ASP A 128 29.00 1.50 17.43
N GLU A 129 28.89 2.41 16.46
CA GLU A 129 29.87 2.72 15.41
C GLU A 129 31.13 3.44 15.94
N ARG A 130 31.63 3.04 17.11
CA ARG A 130 32.96 3.42 17.59
C ARG A 130 33.78 2.16 17.82
N GLY A 131 34.44 1.74 16.75
CA GLY A 131 35.35 0.60 16.72
C GLY A 131 36.33 0.62 17.88
N THR A 132 36.06 -0.20 18.89
CA THR A 132 37.06 -0.72 19.81
C THR A 132 36.71 -2.17 20.09
N ARG A 133 37.44 -3.09 19.44
CA ARG A 133 37.43 -4.50 19.82
C ARG A 133 38.05 -4.60 21.22
N HIS A 134 37.22 -4.69 22.24
CA HIS A 134 37.63 -5.28 23.51
C HIS A 134 37.00 -6.67 23.61
N GLU A 135 37.81 -7.65 23.22
CA GLU A 135 37.58 -9.06 23.51
C GLU A 135 37.67 -9.24 25.03
N SER A 136 36.53 -9.08 25.71
CA SER A 136 36.41 -9.40 27.13
C SER A 136 35.59 -10.67 27.28
N MET A 137 36.21 -11.63 27.95
CA MET A 137 35.73 -12.99 28.18
C MET A 137 34.27 -12.99 28.66
N ARG A 138 33.42 -13.74 27.95
CA ARG A 138 32.05 -14.04 28.37
C ARG A 138 32.08 -14.74 29.73
N ASN A 139 31.50 -14.09 30.74
CA ASN A 139 31.10 -14.73 31.98
C ASN A 139 29.72 -15.39 31.75
N PRO A 140 29.55 -16.71 31.88
CA PRO A 140 28.33 -17.40 31.46
C PRO A 140 27.16 -17.31 32.46
N GLU A 141 27.27 -16.55 33.54
CA GLU A 141 26.25 -16.51 34.59
C GLU A 141 25.68 -15.09 34.77
N LYS A 142 24.66 -14.75 33.97
CA LYS A 142 23.56 -13.82 34.26
C LYS A 142 22.62 -13.72 33.06
N HIS A 143 22.00 -14.84 32.69
CA HIS A 143 20.71 -14.81 32.02
C HIS A 143 19.64 -14.71 33.11
N THR A 144 19.29 -13.49 33.49
CA THR A 144 17.99 -13.26 34.12
C THR A 144 17.02 -13.04 32.98
N ASP A 145 16.27 -14.10 32.63
CA ASP A 145 15.14 -14.06 31.71
C ASP A 145 14.07 -13.13 32.31
N ALA A 146 14.12 -11.85 31.94
CA ALA A 146 12.97 -10.97 32.08
C ALA A 146 11.92 -11.46 31.07
N PRO A 147 10.65 -11.60 31.46
CA PRO A 147 9.61 -12.06 30.57
C PRO A 147 9.49 -11.11 29.37
N ASP A 148 9.30 -11.70 28.19
CA ASP A 148 9.02 -11.12 26.88
C ASP A 148 8.46 -9.69 26.92
N ALA A 149 9.35 -8.69 27.02
CA ALA A 149 8.94 -7.31 26.89
C ALA A 149 8.52 -7.07 25.44
N GLU A 150 7.31 -6.56 25.25
CA GLU A 150 6.79 -6.23 23.93
C GLU A 150 7.78 -5.28 23.20
N PRO A 151 8.11 -5.53 21.92
CA PRO A 151 9.08 -4.68 21.22
C PRO A 151 8.65 -3.21 21.20
N GLU A 152 9.60 -2.29 21.41
CA GLU A 152 9.31 -0.84 21.49
C GLU A 152 8.58 -0.31 20.24
N TRP A 153 8.96 -0.80 19.06
CA TRP A 153 8.32 -0.42 17.79
C TRP A 153 6.83 -0.79 17.76
N LEU A 154 6.44 -1.90 18.40
CA LEU A 154 5.06 -2.39 18.40
C LEU A 154 4.19 -1.51 19.30
N MET A 155 4.70 -1.15 20.48
CA MET A 155 4.07 -0.17 21.35
C MET A 155 3.93 1.19 20.65
N LEU A 156 4.96 1.64 19.93
CA LEU A 156 4.92 2.91 19.20
C LEU A 156 3.91 2.86 18.05
N LEU A 157 3.83 1.75 17.32
CA LEU A 157 2.84 1.58 16.25
C LEU A 157 1.41 1.69 16.79
N SER A 158 1.12 1.01 17.91
CA SER A 158 -0.18 1.12 18.59
C SER A 158 -0.52 2.56 18.99
N ARG A 159 0.47 3.34 19.46
CA ARG A 159 0.29 4.77 19.77
C ARG A 159 -0.03 5.60 18.53
N TRP A 160 0.68 5.38 17.43
CA TRP A 160 0.40 6.08 16.17
C TRP A 160 -1.00 5.79 15.63
N LEU A 161 -1.43 4.53 15.63
CA LEU A 161 -2.78 4.13 15.20
C LEU A 161 -3.89 4.67 16.11
N SER A 162 -3.56 4.94 17.39
CA SER A 162 -4.48 5.60 18.34
C SER A 162 -4.54 7.11 18.10
N HIS A 163 -3.43 7.72 17.68
CA HIS A 163 -3.32 9.15 17.45
C HIS A 163 -3.93 9.57 16.10
N ASP A 164 -3.55 8.89 15.02
CA ASP A 164 -4.06 9.12 13.68
C ASP A 164 -5.19 8.12 13.39
N THR A 165 -6.43 8.58 13.58
CA THR A 165 -7.60 7.73 13.42
C THR A 165 -7.97 7.45 11.97
N ASN A 166 -7.21 7.92 10.98
CA ASN A 166 -7.40 7.58 9.57
C ASN A 166 -6.25 6.74 9.01
N ALA A 167 -5.16 6.57 9.78
CA ALA A 167 -4.00 5.84 9.33
C ALA A 167 -4.26 4.34 9.10
N CYS A 168 -3.51 3.80 8.14
CA CYS A 168 -3.47 2.39 7.81
C CYS A 168 -2.32 1.69 8.56
N VAL A 169 -2.29 0.37 8.49
CA VAL A 169 -1.11 -0.41 8.92
C VAL A 169 -0.27 -0.74 7.69
N GLY A 170 1.03 -0.54 7.78
CA GLY A 170 1.98 -0.85 6.70
C GLY A 170 3.00 0.27 6.45
N GLU A 171 4.08 0.03 5.74
CA GLU A 171 4.38 -1.20 5.03
C GLU A 171 4.87 -2.29 6.00
N ALA A 172 4.16 -3.41 6.03
CA ALA A 172 4.49 -4.60 6.79
C ALA A 172 4.66 -5.75 5.80
N GLY A 173 5.29 -6.87 6.16
CA GLY A 173 5.32 -7.99 5.22
C GLY A 173 6.49 -8.94 5.37
N LEU A 174 6.76 -9.67 4.30
CA LEU A 174 7.84 -10.65 4.21
C LEU A 174 8.69 -10.40 2.95
N ASP A 175 10.01 -10.33 3.13
CA ASP A 175 10.98 -10.31 2.05
C ASP A 175 11.99 -11.44 2.22
N PHE A 176 11.74 -12.54 1.50
CA PHE A 176 12.58 -13.72 1.48
C PHE A 176 13.60 -13.70 0.33
N ALA A 177 13.89 -12.53 -0.25
CA ALA A 177 15.05 -12.36 -1.08
C ALA A 177 16.33 -12.64 -0.28
N LYS A 178 17.36 -13.16 -0.98
CA LYS A 178 18.64 -13.58 -0.39
C LYS A 178 19.42 -12.45 0.31
N LYS A 179 18.97 -11.20 0.23
CA LYS A 179 19.59 -10.04 0.89
C LYS A 179 18.96 -9.72 2.24
N HIS A 180 17.71 -10.13 2.48
CA HIS A 180 16.87 -9.61 3.57
C HIS A 180 16.38 -10.67 4.56
N ALA A 181 16.38 -11.96 4.19
CA ALA A 181 16.08 -13.06 5.11
C ALA A 181 16.91 -14.30 4.79
N ILE A 182 18.22 -14.22 5.09
CA ILE A 182 19.20 -15.26 4.77
C ILE A 182 18.97 -16.50 5.63
N THR A 183 18.81 -16.31 6.94
CA THR A 183 18.67 -17.38 7.92
C THR A 183 17.21 -17.80 8.10
N GLN A 184 16.98 -19.00 8.64
CA GLN A 184 15.64 -19.43 9.03
C GLN A 184 15.09 -18.58 10.17
N GLU A 185 15.94 -18.20 11.12
CA GLU A 185 15.61 -17.29 12.22
C GLU A 185 15.15 -15.92 11.70
N GLY A 186 15.87 -15.32 10.74
CA GLY A 186 15.47 -14.05 10.13
C GLY A 186 14.10 -14.12 9.45
N ARG A 187 13.79 -15.25 8.77
CA ARG A 187 12.46 -15.48 8.21
C ARG A 187 11.38 -15.60 9.28
N GLU A 188 11.67 -16.26 10.39
CA GLU A 188 10.71 -16.37 11.50
C GLU A 188 10.49 -15.04 12.21
N ASN A 189 11.54 -14.24 12.40
CA ASN A 189 11.43 -12.89 12.93
C ASN A 189 10.52 -12.03 12.06
N GLN A 190 10.66 -12.09 10.73
CA GLN A 190 9.75 -11.38 9.82
C GLN A 190 8.30 -11.88 9.94
N ARG A 191 8.08 -13.20 10.07
CA ARG A 191 6.74 -13.78 10.27
C ARG A 191 6.10 -13.29 11.56
N GLU A 192 6.86 -13.27 12.65
CA GLU A 192 6.35 -12.82 13.94
C GLU A 192 6.06 -11.31 13.94
N ALA A 193 6.94 -10.49 13.38
CA ALA A 193 6.69 -9.06 13.21
C ALA A 193 5.45 -8.78 12.35
N LEU A 194 5.25 -9.54 11.27
CA LEU A 194 4.05 -9.43 10.45
C LEU A 194 2.80 -9.88 11.22
N ARG A 195 2.87 -11.00 11.96
CA ARG A 195 1.77 -11.50 12.79
C ARG A 195 1.29 -10.44 13.78
N GLN A 196 2.21 -9.76 14.45
CA GLN A 196 1.89 -8.69 15.40
C GLN A 196 1.21 -7.49 14.70
N GLN A 197 1.68 -7.10 13.51
CA GLN A 197 1.07 -6.02 12.73
C GLN A 197 -0.32 -6.39 12.19
N LEU A 198 -0.54 -7.64 11.76
CA LEU A 198 -1.86 -8.14 11.37
C LEU A 198 -2.86 -8.07 12.53
N ARG A 199 -2.42 -8.42 13.74
CA ARG A 199 -3.24 -8.31 14.96
C ARG A 199 -3.59 -6.86 15.28
N LEU A 200 -2.65 -5.92 15.14
CA LEU A 200 -2.94 -4.50 15.30
C LEU A 200 -3.91 -3.97 14.24
N ALA A 201 -3.74 -4.35 12.98
CA ALA A 201 -4.68 -3.97 11.91
C ALA A 201 -6.12 -4.41 12.25
N ARG A 202 -6.29 -5.62 12.79
CA ARG A 202 -7.59 -6.09 13.27
C ARG A 202 -8.09 -5.35 14.50
N ALA A 203 -7.24 -5.18 15.52
CA ALA A 203 -7.61 -4.52 16.76
C ALA A 203 -8.07 -3.06 16.53
N PHE A 204 -7.43 -2.36 15.61
CA PHE A 204 -7.75 -0.98 15.24
C PHE A 204 -8.75 -0.87 14.09
N SER A 205 -9.22 -1.99 13.52
CA SER A 205 -10.09 -2.01 12.32
C SER A 205 -9.51 -1.15 11.19
N ARG A 206 -8.28 -1.45 10.79
CA ARG A 206 -7.54 -0.75 9.73
C ARG A 206 -7.25 -1.67 8.55
N PRO A 207 -7.22 -1.14 7.31
CA PRO A 207 -6.60 -1.86 6.21
C PRO A 207 -5.10 -2.05 6.47
N ILE A 208 -4.51 -3.09 5.88
CA ILE A 208 -3.07 -3.34 5.96
C ILE A 208 -2.44 -3.44 4.58
N SER A 209 -1.32 -2.74 4.38
CA SER A 209 -0.48 -2.75 3.18
C SER A 209 0.71 -3.68 3.37
N LEU A 210 0.81 -4.72 2.53
CA LEU A 210 1.74 -5.83 2.63
C LEU A 210 2.79 -5.85 1.53
N HIS A 211 4.05 -5.83 1.95
CA HIS A 211 5.22 -6.22 1.18
C HIS A 211 5.29 -7.74 1.02
N CYS A 212 5.52 -8.22 -0.21
CA CYS A 212 5.66 -9.65 -0.45
C CYS A 212 6.67 -9.97 -1.55
N VAL A 213 7.89 -10.35 -1.13
CA VAL A 213 8.94 -10.81 -2.06
C VAL A 213 9.32 -12.25 -1.73
N LYS A 214 9.10 -13.16 -2.70
CA LYS A 214 9.36 -14.61 -2.58
C LYS A 214 8.68 -15.28 -1.37
N ALA A 215 7.59 -14.70 -0.89
CA ALA A 215 6.92 -15.11 0.35
C ALA A 215 5.39 -15.24 0.22
N HIS A 216 4.84 -15.41 -0.98
CA HIS A 216 3.38 -15.44 -1.22
C HIS A 216 2.63 -16.53 -0.43
N VAL A 217 3.18 -17.75 -0.37
CA VAL A 217 2.61 -18.85 0.43
C VAL A 217 2.70 -18.55 1.93
N PRO A 218 3.86 -18.15 2.48
CA PRO A 218 3.98 -17.63 3.84
C PRO A 218 2.97 -16.53 4.22
N ILE A 219 2.75 -15.55 3.34
CA ILE A 219 1.73 -14.51 3.53
C ILE A 219 0.34 -15.13 3.60
N LEU A 220 -0.01 -16.03 2.67
CA LEU A 220 -1.31 -16.71 2.65
C LEU A 220 -1.57 -17.51 3.93
N GLU A 221 -0.57 -18.20 4.46
CA GLU A 221 -0.64 -18.93 5.74
C GLU A 221 -1.01 -17.98 6.88
N LEU A 222 -0.25 -16.90 7.05
CA LEU A 222 -0.50 -15.90 8.11
C LEU A 222 -1.85 -15.22 7.97
N LEU A 223 -2.30 -14.93 6.75
CA LEU A 223 -3.62 -14.34 6.52
C LEU A 223 -4.76 -15.29 6.90
N LYS A 224 -4.59 -16.60 6.69
CA LYS A 224 -5.56 -17.62 7.11
C LYS A 224 -5.55 -17.83 8.63
N GLU A 225 -4.38 -17.77 9.26
CA GLU A 225 -4.22 -17.92 10.71
C GLU A 225 -4.82 -16.73 11.48
N GLU A 226 -4.50 -15.51 11.05
CA GLU A 226 -4.81 -14.29 11.81
C GLU A 226 -6.10 -13.59 11.34
N GLY A 227 -6.68 -13.99 10.21
CA GLY A 227 -7.90 -13.40 9.65
C GLY A 227 -9.17 -13.64 10.50
N PRO A 228 -10.31 -13.05 10.09
CA PRO A 228 -10.52 -12.27 8.87
C PRO A 228 -10.08 -10.80 8.98
N PHE A 229 -9.86 -10.17 7.82
CA PHE A 229 -9.49 -8.75 7.67
C PHE A 229 -10.58 -7.98 6.92
N PRO A 230 -11.67 -7.58 7.58
CA PRO A 230 -12.82 -6.96 6.92
C PRO A 230 -12.51 -5.60 6.27
N MET A 231 -11.49 -4.90 6.77
CA MET A 231 -11.02 -3.64 6.19
C MET A 231 -10.12 -3.83 4.96
N GLY A 232 -9.77 -5.07 4.65
CA GLY A 232 -8.97 -5.43 3.49
C GLY A 232 -7.47 -5.51 3.76
N VAL A 233 -6.81 -6.22 2.85
CA VAL A 233 -5.37 -6.41 2.81
C VAL A 233 -4.92 -6.01 1.41
N LEU A 234 -4.03 -5.04 1.27
CA LEU A 234 -3.37 -4.74 0.00
C LEU A 234 -2.06 -5.53 -0.07
N ILE A 235 -1.87 -6.38 -1.07
CA ILE A 235 -0.54 -6.89 -1.41
C ILE A 235 0.00 -5.98 -2.50
N HIS A 236 0.94 -5.12 -2.12
CA HIS A 236 1.43 -4.09 -3.02
C HIS A 236 2.44 -4.64 -4.02
N GLY A 237 2.63 -3.94 -5.15
CA GLY A 237 3.63 -4.29 -6.16
C GLY A 237 3.58 -5.75 -6.61
N TYR A 238 2.37 -6.28 -6.85
CA TYR A 238 2.23 -7.73 -7.03
C TYR A 238 2.94 -8.24 -8.30
N LEU A 239 4.03 -9.00 -8.09
CA LEU A 239 4.79 -9.70 -9.13
C LEU A 239 4.78 -11.23 -8.95
N GLY A 240 3.84 -11.71 -8.13
CA GLY A 240 3.71 -13.11 -7.75
C GLY A 240 3.11 -14.01 -8.83
N PRO A 241 3.04 -15.32 -8.56
CA PRO A 241 2.47 -16.28 -9.50
C PRO A 241 0.93 -16.16 -9.59
N PRO A 242 0.33 -16.07 -10.79
CA PRO A 242 -1.12 -15.97 -11.00
C PRO A 242 -1.96 -17.00 -10.23
N GLU A 243 -1.44 -18.21 -10.03
CA GLU A 243 -2.09 -19.30 -9.31
C GLU A 243 -2.35 -18.99 -7.82
N CYS A 244 -1.59 -18.06 -7.22
CA CYS A 244 -1.78 -17.65 -5.83
C CYS A 244 -2.97 -16.70 -5.65
N ILE A 245 -3.35 -15.95 -6.69
CA ILE A 245 -4.35 -14.87 -6.59
C ILE A 245 -5.66 -15.36 -5.99
N ARG A 246 -6.19 -16.49 -6.48
CA ARG A 246 -7.49 -17.02 -6.00
C ARG A 246 -7.48 -17.25 -4.49
N ALA A 247 -6.42 -17.87 -3.97
CA ALA A 247 -6.33 -18.19 -2.55
C ALA A 247 -6.12 -16.93 -1.70
N LEU A 248 -5.35 -15.96 -2.21
CA LEU A 248 -5.13 -14.67 -1.54
C LEU A 248 -6.42 -13.81 -1.50
N VAL A 249 -7.19 -13.77 -2.60
CA VAL A 249 -8.51 -13.11 -2.63
C VAL A 249 -9.47 -13.74 -1.62
N GLN A 250 -9.49 -15.07 -1.52
CA GLN A 250 -10.29 -15.78 -0.51
C GLN A 250 -9.86 -15.44 0.92
N ALA A 251 -8.59 -15.09 1.14
CA ALA A 251 -8.06 -14.62 2.41
C ALA A 251 -8.28 -13.11 2.65
N GLY A 252 -8.93 -12.40 1.72
CA GLY A 252 -9.29 -10.99 1.86
C GLY A 252 -8.40 -9.99 1.10
N SER A 253 -7.45 -10.47 0.30
CA SER A 253 -6.48 -9.61 -0.39
C SER A 253 -7.02 -8.91 -1.62
N SER A 254 -6.59 -7.66 -1.78
CA SER A 254 -6.55 -6.85 -3.00
C SER A 254 -5.09 -6.66 -3.42
N PHE A 255 -4.86 -6.16 -4.63
CA PHE A 255 -3.53 -6.05 -5.23
C PHE A 255 -3.38 -4.71 -5.92
N SER A 256 -2.23 -4.07 -5.73
CA SER A 256 -1.82 -2.95 -6.57
C SER A 256 -0.80 -3.38 -7.60
N LEU A 257 -0.86 -2.72 -8.75
CA LEU A 257 -0.03 -2.99 -9.92
C LEU A 257 0.67 -1.68 -10.31
N GLY A 258 1.98 -1.76 -10.50
CA GLY A 258 2.84 -0.60 -10.72
C GLY A 258 3.88 -0.81 -11.81
N GLY A 259 4.79 0.16 -11.96
CA GLY A 259 5.78 0.19 -13.02
C GLY A 259 6.79 -0.96 -13.00
N HIS A 260 6.95 -1.68 -11.89
CA HIS A 260 7.77 -2.90 -11.84
C HIS A 260 7.34 -3.99 -12.82
N LEU A 261 6.07 -3.99 -13.26
CA LEU A 261 5.59 -4.89 -14.33
C LEU A 261 6.37 -4.74 -15.64
N THR A 262 6.91 -3.54 -15.91
CA THR A 262 7.72 -3.26 -17.12
C THR A 262 9.13 -3.88 -17.05
N LYS A 263 9.54 -4.39 -15.88
CA LYS A 263 10.86 -4.98 -15.63
C LYS A 263 10.87 -6.50 -15.80
N ILE A 264 9.71 -7.12 -16.04
CA ILE A 264 9.58 -8.57 -16.27
C ILE A 264 9.10 -8.85 -17.71
N PRO A 265 9.25 -10.09 -18.22
CA PRO A 265 8.78 -10.42 -19.57
C PRO A 265 7.30 -10.12 -19.76
N GLU A 266 6.94 -9.50 -20.90
CA GLU A 266 5.58 -8.98 -21.15
C GLU A 266 4.49 -10.06 -21.00
N GLY A 267 4.72 -11.27 -21.53
CA GLY A 267 3.76 -12.38 -21.37
C GLY A 267 3.52 -12.78 -19.91
N LYS A 268 4.54 -12.66 -19.05
CA LYS A 268 4.40 -12.90 -17.60
C LYS A 268 3.65 -11.75 -16.93
N ALA A 269 4.00 -10.50 -17.24
CA ALA A 269 3.27 -9.34 -16.73
C ALA A 269 1.79 -9.41 -17.09
N GLN A 270 1.48 -9.69 -18.35
CA GLN A 270 0.11 -9.80 -18.83
C GLN A 270 -0.68 -10.92 -18.13
N ALA A 271 -0.05 -12.08 -17.90
CA ALA A 271 -0.67 -13.18 -17.15
C ALA A 271 -1.01 -12.77 -15.71
N ILE A 272 -0.12 -12.03 -15.05
CA ILE A 272 -0.35 -11.48 -13.71
C ILE A 272 -1.53 -10.50 -13.73
N VAL A 273 -1.48 -9.47 -14.58
CA VAL A 273 -2.53 -8.45 -14.66
C VAL A 273 -3.91 -9.07 -14.90
N LYS A 274 -4.01 -10.04 -15.83
CA LYS A 274 -5.28 -10.72 -16.15
C LYS A 274 -5.79 -11.63 -15.04
N SER A 275 -4.91 -12.12 -14.16
CA SER A 275 -5.31 -13.01 -13.07
C SER A 275 -5.95 -12.28 -11.89
N VAL A 276 -5.66 -10.99 -11.70
CA VAL A 276 -6.23 -10.16 -10.64
C VAL A 276 -7.70 -9.81 -10.96
N PRO A 277 -8.67 -10.15 -10.09
CA PRO A 277 -10.05 -9.71 -10.25
C PRO A 277 -10.17 -8.18 -10.24
N VAL A 278 -11.02 -7.61 -11.09
CA VAL A 278 -11.03 -6.16 -11.33
C VAL A 278 -11.48 -5.38 -10.09
N GLU A 279 -12.36 -5.96 -9.29
CA GLU A 279 -12.86 -5.46 -8.00
C GLU A 279 -11.83 -5.55 -6.86
N ARG A 280 -10.66 -6.14 -7.14
CA ARG A 280 -9.53 -6.28 -6.21
C ARG A 280 -8.25 -5.62 -6.75
N LEU A 281 -8.34 -4.90 -7.87
CA LEU A 281 -7.23 -4.26 -8.55
C LEU A 281 -7.14 -2.78 -8.17
N MET A 282 -5.96 -2.34 -7.78
CA MET A 282 -5.59 -0.94 -7.59
C MET A 282 -4.33 -0.63 -8.41
N LEU A 283 -4.00 0.66 -8.56
CA LEU A 283 -2.77 1.12 -9.20
C LEU A 283 -1.86 1.77 -8.16
N GLU A 284 -0.56 1.71 -8.41
CA GLU A 284 0.44 2.34 -7.55
C GLU A 284 1.60 2.90 -8.36
N THR A 285 2.33 3.85 -7.77
CA THR A 285 3.63 4.26 -8.29
C THR A 285 4.79 3.56 -7.60
N ASP A 286 4.67 3.26 -6.29
CA ASP A 286 5.79 2.87 -5.44
C ASP A 286 6.90 3.94 -5.40
N CYS A 287 6.57 5.21 -5.68
CA CYS A 287 7.58 6.27 -5.77
C CYS A 287 8.30 6.47 -4.43
N PRO A 288 9.64 6.70 -4.43
CA PRO A 288 10.52 6.96 -5.58
C PRO A 288 11.00 5.73 -6.36
N ASP A 289 10.63 4.52 -5.95
CA ASP A 289 10.92 3.28 -6.67
C ASP A 289 9.81 2.97 -7.71
N GLY A 290 9.81 1.78 -8.31
CA GLY A 290 8.76 1.43 -9.27
C GLY A 290 8.80 2.14 -10.63
N LEU A 291 9.84 2.94 -10.95
CA LEU A 291 9.93 3.67 -12.22
C LEU A 291 9.73 2.74 -13.44
N LEU A 292 8.87 3.17 -14.37
CA LEU A 292 8.61 2.44 -15.60
C LEU A 292 9.85 2.43 -16.50
N LYS A 293 10.07 1.31 -17.20
CA LYS A 293 11.26 1.12 -18.05
C LYS A 293 11.40 2.17 -19.16
N ASN A 294 10.31 2.57 -19.79
CA ASN A 294 10.29 3.63 -20.82
C ASN A 294 10.80 4.99 -20.29
N LYS A 295 10.60 5.27 -19.00
CA LYS A 295 11.11 6.50 -18.36
C LYS A 295 12.57 6.39 -17.96
N ALA A 296 13.04 5.20 -17.61
CA ALA A 296 14.44 4.96 -17.29
C ALA A 296 15.36 5.12 -18.52
N GLU A 297 14.84 4.87 -19.73
CA GLU A 297 15.60 4.93 -20.98
C GLU A 297 15.55 6.31 -21.67
N GLY A 298 14.70 7.24 -21.18
CA GLY A 298 14.34 8.48 -21.87
C GLY A 298 14.95 9.78 -21.35
N SER A 299 15.93 9.76 -20.44
CA SER A 299 16.59 10.99 -19.93
C SER A 299 18.02 11.14 -20.45
N PRO A 300 18.28 11.98 -21.49
CA PRO A 300 19.62 12.30 -21.98
C PRO A 300 20.32 13.40 -21.17
N THR A 301 19.71 13.89 -20.09
CA THR A 301 20.23 15.01 -19.29
C THR A 301 20.35 14.61 -17.83
N GLU A 302 21.48 14.91 -17.20
CA GLU A 302 21.84 14.59 -15.80
C GLU A 302 20.90 15.16 -14.71
N SER A 303 19.74 15.73 -15.07
CA SER A 303 18.86 16.54 -14.21
C SER A 303 17.42 16.02 -14.05
N ALA A 304 16.93 15.10 -14.90
CA ALA A 304 15.67 14.41 -14.59
C ALA A 304 15.98 13.20 -13.70
N SER A 305 15.62 13.28 -12.42
CA SER A 305 16.02 12.30 -11.40
C SER A 305 15.69 10.86 -11.82
N ALA A 306 16.59 9.91 -11.57
CA ALA A 306 16.37 8.47 -11.80
C ALA A 306 15.27 7.84 -10.90
N PHE A 307 14.47 8.66 -10.24
CA PHE A 307 13.40 8.27 -9.32
C PHE A 307 12.04 8.37 -10.01
N ASN A 308 11.13 7.52 -9.56
CA ASN A 308 9.72 7.61 -9.90
C ASN A 308 9.06 8.76 -9.14
N HIS A 309 7.95 9.24 -9.70
CA HIS A 309 7.18 10.34 -9.15
C HIS A 309 5.68 10.01 -9.21
N PRO A 310 4.84 10.61 -8.34
CA PRO A 310 3.43 10.26 -8.24
C PRO A 310 2.62 10.50 -9.52
N GLU A 311 2.99 11.47 -10.37
CA GLU A 311 2.31 11.74 -11.64
C GLU A 311 2.42 10.59 -12.65
N ASN A 312 3.44 9.73 -12.51
CA ASN A 312 3.62 8.59 -13.40
C ASN A 312 2.53 7.51 -13.22
N LEU A 313 1.61 7.67 -12.26
CA LEU A 313 0.44 6.80 -12.12
C LEU A 313 -0.44 6.80 -13.39
N GLN A 314 -0.46 7.90 -14.16
CA GLN A 314 -1.15 7.93 -15.46
C GLN A 314 -0.56 6.91 -16.45
N GLU A 315 0.76 6.77 -16.48
CA GLU A 315 1.42 5.81 -17.37
C GLU A 315 1.24 4.38 -16.87
N VAL A 316 1.20 4.18 -15.56
CA VAL A 316 0.83 2.90 -14.96
C VAL A 316 -0.59 2.51 -15.37
N LEU A 317 -1.55 3.44 -15.33
CA LEU A 317 -2.92 3.22 -15.78
C LEU A 317 -2.96 2.71 -17.23
N VAL A 318 -2.34 3.44 -18.15
CA VAL A 318 -2.33 3.09 -19.58
C VAL A 318 -1.67 1.72 -19.79
N MET A 319 -0.56 1.47 -19.12
CA MET A 319 0.18 0.21 -19.20
C MET A 319 -0.66 -0.97 -18.70
N VAL A 320 -1.30 -0.85 -17.53
CA VAL A 320 -2.11 -1.93 -16.94
C VAL A 320 -3.40 -2.15 -17.74
N ALA A 321 -4.06 -1.09 -18.21
CA ALA A 321 -5.25 -1.16 -19.06
C ALA A 321 -4.96 -1.93 -20.35
N ARG A 322 -3.85 -1.62 -21.03
CA ARG A 322 -3.38 -2.33 -22.22
C ARG A 322 -3.12 -3.81 -21.95
N MET A 323 -2.41 -4.13 -20.86
CA MET A 323 -2.12 -5.53 -20.50
C MET A 323 -3.41 -6.31 -20.24
N ARG A 324 -4.38 -5.69 -19.56
CA ARG A 324 -5.67 -6.30 -19.23
C ARG A 324 -6.58 -6.45 -20.45
N GLY A 325 -6.52 -5.51 -21.40
CA GLY A 325 -7.42 -5.44 -22.56
C GLY A 325 -8.73 -4.73 -22.23
N VAL A 326 -8.68 -3.66 -21.43
CA VAL A 326 -9.81 -2.79 -21.09
C VAL A 326 -9.47 -1.34 -21.39
N GLU A 327 -10.49 -0.48 -21.46
CA GLU A 327 -10.28 0.95 -21.61
C GLU A 327 -9.64 1.56 -20.36
N ALA A 328 -8.70 2.49 -20.55
CA ALA A 328 -8.03 3.15 -19.44
C ALA A 328 -9.02 3.92 -18.55
N ALA A 329 -10.06 4.52 -19.16
CA ALA A 329 -11.15 5.18 -18.46
C ALA A 329 -11.88 4.26 -17.46
N GLU A 330 -12.22 3.05 -17.91
CA GLU A 330 -12.89 2.04 -17.09
C GLU A 330 -11.98 1.58 -15.95
N LEU A 331 -10.72 1.32 -16.24
CA LEU A 331 -9.75 0.90 -15.22
C LEU A 331 -9.50 1.98 -14.17
N ALA A 332 -9.46 3.25 -14.58
CA ALA A 332 -9.31 4.38 -13.67
C ALA A 332 -10.47 4.43 -12.67
N GLU A 333 -11.71 4.37 -13.15
CA GLU A 333 -12.90 4.39 -12.29
C GLU A 333 -12.90 3.23 -11.29
N ILE A 334 -12.64 2.01 -11.76
CA ILE A 334 -12.68 0.80 -10.92
C ILE A 334 -11.53 0.83 -9.89
N SER A 335 -10.30 1.11 -10.32
CA SER A 335 -9.14 1.18 -9.43
C SER A 335 -9.35 2.24 -8.34
N SER A 336 -9.80 3.43 -8.73
CA SER A 336 -10.04 4.53 -7.80
C SER A 336 -11.17 4.22 -6.83
N LYS A 337 -12.26 3.58 -7.29
CA LYS A 337 -13.32 3.09 -6.41
C LYS A 337 -12.80 2.09 -5.39
N ASN A 338 -11.96 1.14 -5.81
CA ASN A 338 -11.38 0.13 -4.93
C ASN A 338 -10.46 0.78 -3.88
N ALA A 339 -9.59 1.71 -4.29
CA ALA A 339 -8.68 2.41 -3.41
C ALA A 339 -9.43 3.26 -2.36
N ARG A 340 -10.43 4.05 -2.78
CA ARG A 340 -11.27 4.83 -1.84
C ARG A 340 -12.02 3.94 -0.86
N ALA A 341 -12.57 2.82 -1.33
CA ALA A 341 -13.31 1.90 -0.46
C ALA A 341 -12.42 1.26 0.62
N MET A 342 -11.14 1.00 0.33
CA MET A 342 -10.20 0.40 1.28
C MET A 342 -9.57 1.42 2.23
N PHE A 343 -9.11 2.56 1.70
CA PHE A 343 -8.24 3.49 2.43
C PHE A 343 -8.93 4.78 2.90
N VAL A 344 -10.25 4.90 2.69
CA VAL A 344 -11.04 6.09 3.10
C VAL A 344 -10.47 7.39 2.51
N LEU A 345 -9.98 7.32 1.27
CA LEU A 345 -9.48 8.48 0.54
C LEU A 345 -10.65 9.42 0.19
N PRO A 346 -10.42 10.76 0.11
CA PRO A 346 -11.46 11.74 -0.19
C PRO A 346 -12.14 11.48 -1.55
N SER A 347 -13.33 12.04 -1.75
CA SER A 347 -14.17 11.87 -2.95
C SER A 347 -14.08 13.04 -3.91
#